data_AF-A0AAW7ADG2-F1
#
_entry.id   AF-A0AAW7ADG2-F1
#
_cell.length_a   1.000
_cell.length_b   1.000
_cell.length_c   1.000
_cell.angle_alpha   90.00
_cell.angle_beta   90.00
_cell.angle_gamma   90.00
#
_symmetry.space_group_name_H-M   'P 1'
#
loop_
_entity.id
_entity.type
_entity.pdbx_description
1 polymer ?
#
loop_
_entity_poly.entity_id
_entity_poly.type
_entity_poly.pdbx_seq_one_letter_code
_entity_poly.pdbx_strand_id
1 'polypeptide(L)'
;MKYADEYTKKEKVVRFSVFTILGLAVIAFHKFLFLPLVTDFVERPHCYEFLGLNGADYVWHLVFVGLPFSLFVVLAFMLPIGIKGVKEGRFPPKSMKVYKLTAVKRGTAAYFKSGICILGPVMALLLTFWGYHQVDSMPPIDSKNLNPHLCQS
;
A
#
# COMPACT_ATOMS: atom_id res chain seq x y z
N MET A 1 -30.05 -11.44 -17.54
CA MET A 1 -28.97 -10.80 -16.74
C MET A 1 -27.83 -10.41 -17.66
N LYS A 2 -27.24 -9.22 -17.53
CA LYS A 2 -26.08 -8.80 -18.36
C LYS A 2 -24.78 -9.13 -17.66
N TYR A 3 -23.84 -9.75 -18.38
CA TYR A 3 -22.51 -10.10 -17.87
C TYR A 3 -21.47 -9.03 -18.27
N ALA A 4 -20.38 -8.96 -17.51
CA ALA A 4 -19.24 -8.11 -17.83
C ALA A 4 -18.33 -8.79 -18.87
N ASP A 5 -17.58 -7.99 -19.62
CA ASP A 5 -16.66 -8.50 -20.64
C ASP A 5 -15.54 -9.29 -19.99
N GLU A 6 -15.24 -10.48 -20.51
CA GLU A 6 -14.17 -11.31 -20.00
C GLU A 6 -12.84 -11.05 -20.71
N TYR A 7 -11.74 -11.22 -19.99
CA TYR A 7 -10.44 -11.33 -20.63
C TYR A 7 -10.37 -12.58 -21.52
N THR A 8 -9.79 -12.42 -22.70
CA THR A 8 -9.43 -13.54 -23.57
C THR A 8 -8.35 -14.41 -22.92
N LYS A 9 -8.20 -15.67 -23.38
CA LYS A 9 -7.12 -16.55 -22.88
C LYS A 9 -5.74 -15.91 -23.01
N LYS A 10 -5.48 -15.22 -24.14
CA LYS A 10 -4.21 -14.50 -24.38
C LYS A 10 -4.00 -13.38 -23.36
N GLU A 11 -5.01 -12.54 -23.13
CA GLU A 11 -4.93 -11.46 -22.13
C GLU A 11 -4.71 -11.98 -20.70
N LYS A 12 -5.34 -13.11 -20.36
CA LYS A 12 -5.15 -13.76 -19.05
C LYS A 12 -3.70 -14.22 -18.86
N VAL A 13 -3.12 -14.88 -19.88
CA VAL A 13 -1.71 -15.34 -19.84
C VAL A 13 -0.75 -14.17 -19.76
N VAL A 14 -0.92 -13.13 -20.58
CA VAL A 14 -0.06 -11.94 -20.55
C VAL A 14 -0.13 -11.23 -19.19
N ARG A 15 -1.32 -11.08 -18.62
CA ARG A 15 -1.45 -10.47 -17.28
C ARG A 15 -0.81 -11.34 -16.21
N PHE A 16 -1.01 -12.65 -16.28
CA PHE A 16 -0.39 -13.57 -15.34
C PHE A 16 1.14 -13.50 -15.41
N SER A 17 1.73 -13.52 -16.62
CA SER A 17 3.17 -13.43 -16.77
C SER A 17 3.72 -12.09 -16.26
N VAL A 18 3.05 -10.97 -16.53
CA VAL A 18 3.43 -9.65 -16.00
C VAL A 18 3.39 -9.64 -14.47
N PHE A 19 2.33 -10.15 -13.85
CA PHE A 19 2.24 -10.20 -12.39
C PHE A 19 3.28 -11.14 -11.77
N THR A 20 3.60 -12.26 -12.43
CA THR A 20 4.66 -13.16 -11.98
C THR A 20 6.03 -12.50 -12.05
N ILE A 21 6.37 -11.83 -13.15
CA ILE A 21 7.65 -11.09 -13.30
C ILE A 21 7.74 -9.98 -12.26
N LEU A 22 6.67 -9.21 -12.08
CA LEU A 22 6.62 -8.16 -11.06
C LEU A 22 6.80 -8.73 -9.65
N GLY A 23 6.14 -9.85 -9.34
CA GLY A 23 6.29 -10.54 -8.05
C GLY A 23 7.71 -11.01 -7.81
N LEU A 24 8.37 -11.58 -8.81
CA LEU A 24 9.78 -11.98 -8.72
C LEU A 24 10.71 -10.78 -8.51
N ALA A 25 10.46 -9.67 -9.21
CA ALA A 25 11.21 -8.44 -9.03
C ALA A 25 11.06 -7.87 -7.61
N VAL A 26 9.84 -7.88 -7.06
CA VAL A 26 9.57 -7.46 -5.67
C VAL A 26 10.28 -8.38 -4.66
N ILE A 27 10.27 -9.70 -4.89
CA ILE A 27 10.98 -10.66 -4.02
C ILE A 27 12.50 -10.42 -4.06
N ALA A 28 13.07 -10.22 -5.26
CA ALA A 28 14.48 -9.93 -5.42
C ALA A 28 14.86 -8.60 -4.74
N PHE A 29 14.10 -7.54 -4.99
CA PHE A 29 14.28 -6.25 -4.31
C PHE A 29 14.21 -6.42 -2.78
N HIS A 30 13.22 -7.18 -2.29
CA HIS A 30 13.07 -7.43 -0.85
C HIS A 30 14.30 -8.13 -0.27
N LYS A 31 14.75 -9.23 -0.89
CA LYS A 31 15.87 -10.03 -0.37
C LYS A 31 17.21 -9.32 -0.45
N PHE A 32 17.50 -8.67 -1.58
CA PHE A 32 18.85 -8.17 -1.87
C PHE A 32 19.06 -6.72 -1.45
N LEU A 33 18.00 -5.94 -1.31
CA LEU A 33 18.11 -4.50 -1.03
C LEU A 33 17.35 -4.10 0.23
N PHE A 34 16.06 -4.40 0.29
CA PHE A 34 15.22 -3.90 1.38
C PHE A 34 15.54 -4.55 2.72
N LEU A 35 15.58 -5.88 2.77
CA LEU A 35 15.87 -6.62 4.00
C LEU A 35 17.23 -6.25 4.60
N PRO A 36 18.36 -6.25 3.86
CA PRO A 36 19.65 -5.88 4.44
C PRO A 36 19.69 -4.42 4.92
N LEU A 37 19.04 -3.50 4.19
CA LEU A 37 18.93 -2.10 4.62
C LEU A 37 18.14 -1.97 5.92
N VAL A 38 17.01 -2.69 6.05
CA VAL A 38 16.17 -2.66 7.25
C VAL A 38 16.89 -3.32 8.44
N THR A 39 17.58 -4.44 8.23
CA THR A 39 18.33 -5.09 9.31
C THR A 39 19.44 -4.19 9.83
N ASP A 40 20.19 -3.54 8.94
CA ASP A 40 21.23 -2.59 9.33
C ASP A 40 20.63 -1.38 10.08
N PHE A 41 19.52 -0.83 9.58
CA PHE A 41 18.82 0.26 10.24
C PHE A 41 18.30 -0.13 11.65
N VAL A 42 17.78 -1.34 11.83
CA VAL A 42 17.29 -1.81 13.13
C VAL A 42 18.43 -2.05 14.12
N GLU A 43 19.59 -2.54 13.65
CA GLU A 43 20.77 -2.76 14.50
C GLU A 43 21.41 -1.44 14.96
N ARG A 44 21.42 -0.43 14.10
CA ARG A 44 22.08 0.86 14.38
C ARG A 44 21.25 2.09 13.94
N PRO A 45 20.03 2.30 14.47
CA PRO A 45 19.13 3.35 14.00
C PRO A 45 19.65 4.77 14.28
N HIS A 46 20.46 4.92 15.33
CA HIS A 46 21.05 6.19 15.76
C HIS A 46 22.22 6.66 14.89
N CYS A 47 22.77 5.79 14.03
CA CYS A 47 23.83 6.16 13.11
C CYS A 47 23.30 6.79 11.81
N TYR A 48 21.99 6.75 11.62
CA TYR A 48 21.32 7.34 10.46
C TYR A 48 20.70 8.67 10.81
N GLU A 49 20.87 9.65 9.93
CA GLU A 49 20.19 10.93 10.01
C GLU A 49 19.30 11.09 8.77
N PHE A 50 18.00 11.26 8.99
CA PHE A 50 17.01 11.43 7.93
C PHE A 50 16.31 12.78 8.11
N LEU A 51 16.44 13.67 7.12
CA LEU A 51 15.80 14.99 7.11
C LEU A 51 16.09 15.83 8.37
N GLY A 52 17.30 15.70 8.94
CA GLY A 52 17.70 16.39 10.17
C GLY A 52 17.19 15.77 11.46
N LEU A 53 16.50 14.62 11.38
CA LEU A 53 16.06 13.82 12.53
C LEU A 53 16.97 12.60 12.70
N ASN A 54 17.26 12.26 13.95
CA ASN A 54 17.91 11.00 14.27
C ASN A 54 17.01 9.83 13.80
N GLY A 55 17.59 8.81 13.17
CA GLY A 55 16.86 7.65 12.68
C GLY A 55 16.07 6.93 13.77
N ALA A 56 16.52 6.99 15.03
CA ALA A 56 15.76 6.48 16.17
C ALA A 56 14.43 7.23 16.37
N ASP A 57 14.41 8.56 16.25
CA ASP A 57 13.17 9.36 16.35
C ASP A 57 12.27 9.18 15.12
N TYR A 58 12.85 8.76 14.00
CA TYR A 58 12.12 8.49 12.75
C TYR A 58 11.34 7.17 12.77
N VAL A 59 11.60 6.28 13.73
CA VAL A 59 10.89 4.98 13.85
C VAL A 59 9.37 5.17 13.99
N TRP A 60 8.94 6.11 14.82
CA TRP A 60 7.51 6.39 15.00
C TRP A 60 6.86 6.92 13.72
N HIS A 61 7.59 7.75 12.96
CA HIS A 61 7.13 8.21 11.64
C HIS A 61 6.97 7.03 10.67
N LEU A 62 7.91 6.08 10.64
CA LEU A 62 7.78 4.88 9.79
C LEU A 62 6.57 4.03 10.16
N VAL A 63 6.30 3.83 11.45
CA VAL A 63 5.19 3.00 11.92
C VAL A 63 3.84 3.67 11.70
N PHE A 64 3.69 4.92 12.13
CA PHE A 64 2.39 5.62 12.12
C PHE A 64 2.07 6.31 10.80
N VAL A 65 3.07 6.71 10.01
CA VAL A 65 2.88 7.37 8.71
C VAL A 65 3.27 6.43 7.57
N GLY A 66 4.47 5.85 7.64
CA GLY A 66 5.02 4.99 6.58
C GLY A 66 4.15 3.76 6.28
N LEU A 67 3.77 2.99 7.31
CA LEU A 67 2.94 1.79 7.12
C LEU A 67 1.54 2.14 6.55
N PRO A 68 0.73 3.05 7.14
CA PRO A 68 -0.56 3.40 6.56
C PRO A 68 -0.46 4.00 5.16
N PHE A 69 0.58 4.80 4.89
CA PHE A 69 0.81 5.35 3.56
C PHE A 69 1.13 4.26 2.53
N SER A 70 1.96 3.28 2.88
CA SER A 70 2.23 2.14 1.98
C SER A 70 0.95 1.36 1.64
N LEU A 71 0.06 1.19 2.62
CA LEU A 71 -1.26 0.59 2.41
C LEU A 71 -2.12 1.44 1.48
N PHE A 72 -2.12 2.77 1.66
CA PHE A 72 -2.80 3.70 0.75
C PHE A 72 -2.31 3.53 -0.69
N VAL A 73 -1.00 3.45 -0.94
CA VAL A 73 -0.43 3.28 -2.29
C VAL A 73 -0.97 2.01 -2.96
N VAL A 74 -1.06 0.89 -2.22
CA VAL A 74 -1.63 -0.37 -2.75
C VAL A 74 -3.13 -0.25 -3.00
N LEU A 75 -3.87 0.39 -2.10
CA LEU A 75 -5.32 0.54 -2.23
C LEU A 75 -5.73 1.62 -3.24
N ALA A 76 -4.85 2.56 -3.58
CA ALA A 76 -5.12 3.65 -4.53
C ALA A 76 -5.50 3.13 -5.92
N PHE A 77 -5.01 1.95 -6.32
CA PHE A 77 -5.42 1.29 -7.57
C PHE A 77 -6.92 0.96 -7.62
N MET A 78 -7.61 0.91 -6.48
CA MET A 78 -9.06 0.68 -6.40
C MET A 78 -9.88 1.96 -6.60
N LEU A 79 -9.31 3.15 -6.39
CA LEU A 79 -10.03 4.43 -6.52
C LEU A 79 -10.67 4.62 -7.91
N PRO A 80 -9.96 4.43 -9.04
CA PRO A 80 -10.56 4.62 -10.36
C PRO A 80 -11.72 3.64 -10.62
N ILE A 81 -11.64 2.42 -10.06
CA ILE A 81 -12.68 1.41 -10.19
C ILE A 81 -13.93 1.84 -9.41
N GLY A 82 -13.74 2.28 -8.16
CA GLY A 82 -14.83 2.79 -7.32
C GLY A 82 -15.50 4.03 -7.90
N ILE A 83 -14.72 5.04 -8.31
CA ILE A 83 -15.24 6.30 -8.89
C ILE A 83 -16.05 6.01 -10.16
N LYS A 84 -15.53 5.19 -11.08
CA LYS A 84 -16.27 4.80 -12.29
C LYS A 84 -17.52 3.97 -11.96
N GLY A 85 -17.44 3.08 -10.97
CA GLY A 85 -18.56 2.25 -10.54
C GLY A 85 -19.74 3.06 -9.98
N VAL A 86 -19.43 4.09 -9.18
CA VAL A 86 -20.43 5.07 -8.69
C VAL A 86 -20.98 5.89 -9.85
N LYS A 87 -20.12 6.47 -10.70
CA LYS A 87 -20.54 7.32 -11.83
C LYS A 87 -21.46 6.58 -12.81
N GLU A 88 -21.22 5.29 -13.04
CA GLU A 88 -22.00 4.47 -13.96
C GLU A 88 -23.18 3.72 -13.29
N GLY A 89 -23.31 3.79 -11.96
CA GLY A 89 -24.35 3.07 -11.20
C GLY A 89 -24.30 1.55 -11.34
N ARG A 90 -23.12 0.98 -11.63
CA ARG A 90 -22.93 -0.45 -11.88
C ARG A 90 -21.57 -0.96 -11.41
N PHE A 91 -21.53 -2.23 -11.02
CA PHE A 91 -20.28 -2.90 -10.67
C PHE A 91 -20.23 -4.30 -11.31
N PRO A 92 -19.15 -4.66 -12.03
CA PRO A 92 -17.99 -3.83 -12.38
C PRO A 92 -18.32 -2.71 -13.40
N PRO A 93 -17.48 -1.65 -13.49
CA PRO A 93 -17.61 -0.59 -14.50
C PRO A 93 -17.53 -1.12 -15.94
N LYS A 94 -18.11 -0.41 -16.92
CA LYS A 94 -18.12 -0.80 -18.34
C LYS A 94 -16.72 -0.99 -18.92
N SER A 95 -15.77 -0.15 -18.52
CA SER A 95 -14.39 -0.22 -19.03
C SER A 95 -13.57 -1.38 -18.45
N MET A 96 -14.13 -2.16 -17.51
CA MET A 96 -13.39 -3.19 -16.78
C MET A 96 -13.74 -4.58 -17.30
N LYS A 97 -12.72 -5.28 -17.79
CA LYS A 97 -12.82 -6.72 -18.07
C LYS A 97 -12.58 -7.54 -16.79
N VAL A 98 -13.21 -8.71 -16.72
CA VAL A 98 -13.15 -9.64 -15.57
C VAL A 98 -12.47 -10.96 -15.94
N TYR A 99 -11.94 -11.67 -14.94
CA TYR A 99 -11.28 -12.97 -15.15
C TYR A 99 -12.25 -14.15 -15.24
N LYS A 100 -13.44 -14.00 -14.65
CA LYS A 100 -14.49 -15.02 -14.59
C LYS A 100 -15.84 -14.37 -14.93
N LEU A 101 -16.77 -15.19 -15.42
CA LEU A 101 -18.14 -14.77 -15.73
C LEU A 101 -18.77 -14.06 -14.53
N THR A 102 -18.88 -12.73 -14.63
CA THR A 102 -19.33 -11.87 -13.53
C THR A 102 -20.61 -11.17 -13.94
N ALA A 103 -21.70 -11.45 -13.22
CA ALA A 103 -22.97 -10.77 -13.43
C ALA A 103 -22.85 -9.30 -13.01
N VAL A 104 -23.30 -8.39 -13.87
CA VAL A 104 -23.28 -6.95 -13.58
C VAL A 104 -24.32 -6.65 -12.52
N LYS A 105 -23.89 -6.09 -11.40
CA LYS A 105 -24.77 -5.55 -10.36
C LYS A 105 -25.10 -4.10 -10.67
N ARG A 106 -26.32 -3.67 -10.35
CA ARG A 106 -26.83 -2.30 -10.50
C ARG A 106 -27.56 -1.87 -9.24
N GLY A 107 -27.81 -0.56 -9.10
CA GLY A 107 -28.51 -0.01 -7.94
C GLY A 107 -27.67 -0.07 -6.67
N THR A 108 -28.32 -0.26 -5.51
CA THR A 108 -27.68 -0.20 -4.19
C THR A 108 -26.48 -1.12 -4.05
N ALA A 109 -26.57 -2.36 -4.55
CA ALA A 109 -25.46 -3.32 -4.51
C ALA A 109 -24.23 -2.87 -5.31
N ALA A 110 -24.42 -2.13 -6.40
CA ALA A 110 -23.31 -1.56 -7.18
C ALA A 110 -22.66 -0.39 -6.46
N TYR A 111 -23.46 0.50 -5.86
CA TYR A 111 -22.96 1.61 -5.06
C TYR A 111 -22.19 1.13 -3.83
N PHE A 112 -22.69 0.10 -3.13
CA PHE A 112 -22.00 -0.47 -1.97
C PHE A 112 -20.61 -1.03 -2.34
N LYS A 113 -20.53 -1.84 -3.40
CA LYS A 113 -19.24 -2.39 -3.87
C LYS A 113 -18.28 -1.31 -4.35
N SER A 114 -18.77 -0.34 -5.10
CA SER A 114 -17.96 0.79 -5.58
C SER A 114 -17.52 1.69 -4.43
N GLY A 115 -18.38 1.86 -3.42
CA GLY A 115 -18.10 2.58 -2.19
C GLY A 115 -16.98 1.93 -1.39
N ILE A 116 -16.96 0.61 -1.24
CA ILE A 116 -15.85 -0.10 -0.59
C ILE A 116 -14.51 0.17 -1.30
N CYS A 117 -14.51 0.18 -2.64
CA CYS A 117 -13.31 0.48 -3.42
C CYS A 117 -12.77 1.92 -3.22
N ILE A 118 -13.63 2.85 -2.81
CA ILE A 118 -13.25 4.23 -2.47
C ILE A 118 -12.88 4.33 -0.98
N LEU A 119 -13.66 3.69 -0.11
CA LEU A 119 -13.52 3.78 1.32
C LEU A 119 -12.17 3.23 1.80
N GLY A 120 -11.72 2.08 1.26
CA GLY A 120 -10.43 1.50 1.62
C GLY A 120 -9.25 2.49 1.53
N PRO A 121 -8.98 3.07 0.35
CA PRO A 121 -7.91 4.05 0.20
C PRO A 121 -8.15 5.34 1.00
N VAL A 122 -9.39 5.83 1.11
CA VAL A 122 -9.69 7.02 1.93
C VAL A 122 -9.37 6.75 3.41
N MET A 123 -9.76 5.60 3.94
CA MET A 123 -9.47 5.21 5.32
C MET A 123 -7.97 5.07 5.56
N ALA A 124 -7.22 4.47 4.64
CA ALA A 124 -5.77 4.36 4.74
C ALA A 124 -5.11 5.75 4.78
N LEU A 125 -5.57 6.69 3.95
CA LEU A 125 -5.07 8.06 3.94
C LEU A 125 -5.41 8.81 5.24
N LEU A 126 -6.63 8.66 5.75
CA LEU A 126 -7.03 9.23 7.05
C LEU A 126 -6.19 8.67 8.19
N LEU A 127 -5.86 7.37 8.16
CA LEU A 127 -4.94 6.76 9.12
C LEU A 127 -3.52 7.35 9.02
N THR A 128 -3.03 7.67 7.81
CA THR A 128 -1.76 8.38 7.63
C THR A 128 -1.79 9.76 8.29
N PHE A 129 -2.86 10.53 8.08
CA PHE A 129 -3.02 11.86 8.69
C PHE A 129 -3.14 11.79 10.22
N TRP A 130 -3.92 10.84 10.73
CA TRP A 130 -4.01 10.61 12.17
C TRP A 130 -2.66 10.18 12.74
N GLY A 131 -1.96 9.28 12.05
CA GLY A 131 -0.64 8.81 12.43
C GLY A 131 0.39 9.93 12.52
N TYR A 132 0.34 10.91 11.61
CA TYR A 132 1.19 12.10 11.68
C TYR A 132 1.04 12.86 12.99
N HIS A 133 -0.20 13.07 13.47
CA HIS A 133 -0.44 13.67 14.78
C HIS A 133 -0.11 12.75 15.95
N GLN A 134 -0.23 11.44 15.76
CA GLN A 134 0.04 10.46 16.81
C GLN A 134 1.53 10.36 17.16
N VAL A 135 2.42 10.64 16.20
CA VAL A 135 3.88 10.61 16.40
C VAL A 135 4.32 11.54 17.52
N ASP A 136 3.74 12.74 17.61
CA ASP A 136 4.08 13.72 18.65
C ASP A 136 3.75 13.25 20.07
N SER A 137 2.85 12.27 20.20
CA SER A 137 2.45 11.68 21.48
C SER A 137 3.26 10.44 21.86
N MET A 138 4.20 10.02 21.01
CA MET A 138 5.03 8.84 21.27
C MET A 138 6.22 9.17 22.16
N PRO A 139 6.63 8.24 23.04
CA PRO A 139 7.81 8.45 23.88
C PRO A 139 9.07 8.57 23.00
N PRO A 140 10.02 9.44 23.38
CA PRO A 140 11.31 9.51 22.70
C PRO A 140 12.02 8.17 22.84
N ILE A 141 12.72 7.74 21.79
CA ILE A 141 13.53 6.52 21.85
C ILE A 141 14.81 6.88 22.61
N ASP A 142 15.08 6.16 23.71
CA ASP A 142 16.22 6.46 24.59
C ASP A 142 17.55 6.18 23.87
N SER A 143 18.11 7.23 23.28
CA SER A 143 19.37 7.20 22.55
C SER A 143 20.58 6.91 23.44
N LYS A 144 20.45 6.99 24.77
CA LYS A 144 21.56 6.71 25.71
C LYS A 144 21.82 5.22 25.88
N ASN A 145 20.84 4.36 25.59
CA ASN A 145 21.02 2.90 25.59
C ASN A 145 21.56 2.37 24.26
N LEU A 146 21.75 3.23 23.26
CA LEU A 146 22.29 2.87 21.96
C LEU A 146 23.82 2.99 21.99
N ASN A 147 24.51 1.91 21.61
CA ASN A 147 25.96 1.85 21.68
C ASN A 147 26.62 2.67 20.54
N PRO A 148 27.27 3.81 20.82
CA PRO A 148 27.83 4.70 19.81
C PRO A 148 28.99 4.09 19.03
N HIS A 149 29.61 3.01 19.53
CA HIS A 149 30.67 2.29 18.82
C HIS A 149 30.15 1.57 17.56
N LEU A 150 28.83 1.36 17.42
CA LEU A 150 28.23 0.72 16.24
C LEU A 150 28.24 1.62 14.99
N CYS A 151 28.50 2.92 15.13
CA CYS A 151 28.54 3.87 14.01
C CYS A 151 29.91 3.98 13.33
N GLN A 152 30.95 3.30 13.84
CA GLN A 152 32.34 3.42 13.36
C GLN A 152 32.75 2.40 12.29
N SER A 153 31.80 1.60 11.76
CA SER A 153 32.04 0.60 10.72
C SER A 153 31.48 0.99 9.37
#